data_AF-A0A9N9NDJ9-F1
#
_entry.id   AF-A0A9N9NDJ9-F1
#
_cell.length_a   1.000
_cell.length_b   1.000
_cell.length_c   1.000
_cell.angle_alpha   90.00
_cell.angle_beta   90.00
_cell.angle_gamma   90.00
#
_symmetry.space_group_name_H-M   'P 1'
#
loop_
_entity.id
_entity.type
_entity.pdbx_description
1 polymer ?
#
loop_
_entity_poly.entity_id
_entity_poly.type
_entity_poly.pdbx_seq_one_letter_code
_entity_poly.pdbx_strand_id
1 'polypeptide(L)'
;LERLVVETICFDFHIWPPHQLLMKFVKKLKGDRTLALKAYKTLNDCYKTTICLRFPPHAIASASIFLAAKLLHMENFPESKGSLPWFNVFLCRKEDIEEICRLLLDHFIAETSSNQDDPMYQEYVRLRISLNSASTLQTQENSKATNGAEVVRPLIQPIEGEPKHYTIRYTFGSMSPQHKIIEETNGIK
;
A
#
# COMPACT_ATOMS: atom_id res chain seq x y z
N LEU A 1 -4.04 -35.82 1.53
CA LEU A 1 -3.72 -34.38 1.66
C LEU A 1 -3.33 -33.78 0.31
N GLU A 2 -2.39 -34.37 -0.43
CA GLU A 2 -1.96 -33.91 -1.76
C GLU A 2 -3.13 -33.65 -2.74
N ARG A 3 -4.02 -34.63 -2.92
CA ARG A 3 -5.20 -34.48 -3.80
C ARG A 3 -6.07 -33.28 -3.45
N LEU A 4 -6.29 -33.02 -2.16
CA LEU A 4 -7.10 -31.90 -1.68
C LEU A 4 -6.43 -30.56 -1.99
N VAL A 5 -5.10 -30.46 -1.83
CA VAL A 5 -4.35 -29.24 -2.15
C VAL A 5 -4.43 -28.93 -3.64
N VAL A 6 -4.20 -29.92 -4.49
CA VAL A 6 -4.22 -29.76 -5.94
C VAL A 6 -5.61 -29.36 -6.45
N GLU A 7 -6.66 -29.98 -5.89
CA GLU A 7 -8.04 -29.62 -6.18
C GLU A 7 -8.37 -28.18 -5.73
N THR A 8 -7.86 -27.76 -4.57
CA THR A 8 -8.08 -26.40 -4.03
C THR A 8 -7.42 -25.32 -4.88
N ILE A 9 -6.23 -25.59 -5.43
CA ILE A 9 -5.54 -24.65 -6.35
C ILE A 9 -6.00 -24.81 -7.81
N CYS A 10 -7.07 -25.59 -8.06
CA CYS A 10 -7.62 -25.85 -9.39
C CYS A 10 -6.58 -26.40 -10.39
N PHE A 11 -5.61 -27.18 -9.93
CA PHE A 11 -4.50 -27.69 -10.74
C PHE A 11 -3.64 -26.58 -11.40
N ASP A 12 -3.68 -25.34 -10.88
CA ASP A 12 -2.81 -24.26 -11.33
C ASP A 12 -1.47 -24.28 -10.62
N PHE A 13 -0.44 -24.72 -11.34
CA PHE A 13 0.95 -24.78 -10.88
C PHE A 13 1.82 -23.66 -11.47
N HIS A 14 1.26 -22.74 -12.27
CA HIS A 14 2.04 -21.73 -12.98
C HIS A 14 2.34 -20.51 -12.11
N ILE A 15 3.24 -20.68 -11.15
CA ILE A 15 3.69 -19.58 -10.28
C ILE A 15 4.92 -18.92 -10.89
N TRP A 16 4.84 -17.61 -11.14
CA TRP A 16 5.96 -16.82 -11.62
C TRP A 16 6.84 -16.38 -10.45
N PRO A 17 8.08 -16.90 -10.31
CA PRO A 17 8.89 -16.64 -9.13
C PRO A 17 9.48 -15.21 -9.16
N PRO A 18 9.29 -14.40 -8.11
CA PRO A 18 9.79 -13.02 -8.07
C PRO A 18 11.33 -12.94 -8.05
N HIS A 19 12.04 -13.99 -7.66
CA HIS A 19 13.51 -14.02 -7.67
C HIS A 19 14.10 -13.79 -9.06
N GLN A 20 13.49 -14.38 -10.10
CA GLN A 20 13.99 -14.21 -11.46
C GLN A 20 13.82 -12.76 -11.93
N LEU A 21 12.74 -12.10 -11.54
CA LEU A 21 12.49 -10.69 -11.83
C LEU A 21 13.47 -9.79 -11.07
N LEU A 22 13.71 -10.08 -9.80
CA LEU A 22 14.65 -9.35 -8.95
C LEU A 22 16.06 -9.36 -9.55
N MET A 23 16.57 -10.51 -9.97
CA MET A 23 17.89 -10.62 -10.61
C MET A 23 17.98 -9.82 -11.93
N LYS A 24 16.90 -9.82 -12.74
CA LYS A 24 16.82 -9.02 -13.97
C LYS A 24 16.84 -7.51 -13.65
N PHE A 25 16.15 -7.10 -12.60
CA PHE A 25 16.05 -5.69 -12.20
C PHE A 25 17.36 -5.17 -11.62
N VAL A 26 18.02 -5.93 -10.73
CA VAL A 26 19.33 -5.58 -10.19
C VAL A 26 20.37 -5.42 -11.31
N LYS A 27 20.38 -6.33 -12.30
CA LYS A 27 21.24 -6.21 -13.49
C LYS A 27 20.93 -4.95 -14.31
N LYS A 28 19.65 -4.62 -14.52
CA LYS A 28 19.22 -3.41 -15.24
C LYS A 28 19.59 -2.10 -14.53
N LEU A 29 19.70 -2.14 -13.20
CA LEU A 29 20.10 -1.03 -12.34
C LEU A 29 21.62 -0.94 -12.14
N LYS A 30 22.39 -1.90 -12.68
CA LYS A 30 23.83 -2.06 -12.40
C LYS A 30 24.13 -2.06 -10.90
N GLY A 31 23.24 -2.69 -10.11
CA GLY A 31 23.37 -2.75 -8.66
C GLY A 31 24.54 -3.64 -8.22
N ASP A 32 25.12 -3.30 -7.07
CA ASP A 32 26.21 -4.07 -6.48
C ASP A 32 25.75 -5.43 -5.94
N ARG A 33 26.69 -6.36 -5.73
CA ARG A 33 26.42 -7.70 -5.15
C ARG A 33 25.80 -7.60 -3.76
N THR A 34 26.21 -6.60 -2.97
CA THR A 34 25.67 -6.35 -1.62
C THR A 34 24.18 -6.02 -1.67
N LEU A 35 23.77 -5.14 -2.60
CA LEU A 35 22.37 -4.80 -2.86
C LEU A 35 21.58 -6.02 -3.32
N ALA A 36 22.14 -6.82 -4.24
CA ALA A 36 21.50 -8.04 -4.71
C ALA A 36 21.19 -9.02 -3.58
N LEU A 37 22.17 -9.24 -2.68
CA LEU A 37 22.04 -10.15 -1.56
C LEU A 37 21.03 -9.66 -0.53
N LYS A 38 21.07 -8.36 -0.18
CA LYS A 38 20.12 -7.76 0.76
C LYS A 38 18.70 -7.80 0.20
N ALA A 39 18.51 -7.43 -1.07
CA ALA A 39 17.21 -7.49 -1.74
C ALA A 39 16.69 -8.93 -1.84
N TYR A 40 17.56 -9.91 -2.09
CA TYR A 40 17.18 -11.33 -2.08
C TYR A 40 16.72 -11.80 -0.69
N LYS A 41 17.42 -11.40 0.38
CA LYS A 41 17.00 -11.69 1.76
C LYS A 41 15.63 -11.08 2.05
N THR A 42 15.47 -9.79 1.75
CA THR A 42 14.18 -9.10 1.91
C THR A 42 13.07 -9.76 1.11
N LEU A 43 13.35 -10.27 -0.10
CA LEU A 43 12.37 -11.00 -0.90
C LEU A 43 11.97 -12.34 -0.26
N ASN A 44 12.91 -13.05 0.38
CA ASN A 44 12.56 -14.27 1.11
C ASN A 44 11.58 -13.99 2.26
N ASP A 45 11.76 -12.86 2.93
CA ASP A 45 10.88 -12.46 4.03
C ASP A 45 9.47 -12.10 3.53
N CYS A 46 9.31 -11.70 2.25
CA CYS A 46 7.97 -11.53 1.66
C CYS A 46 7.12 -12.80 1.73
N TYR A 47 7.72 -14.00 1.57
CA TYR A 47 6.97 -15.27 1.63
C TYR A 47 6.51 -15.65 3.04
N LYS A 48 7.11 -15.06 4.08
CA LYS A 48 6.63 -15.22 5.46
C LYS A 48 5.37 -14.40 5.73
N THR A 49 4.96 -13.56 4.79
CA THR A 49 3.83 -12.63 4.91
C THR A 49 2.76 -12.89 3.85
N THR A 50 1.64 -12.17 3.90
CA THR A 50 0.55 -12.26 2.92
C THR A 50 0.80 -11.47 1.62
N ILE A 51 1.97 -10.85 1.47
CA ILE A 51 2.32 -9.98 0.34
C ILE A 51 2.25 -10.72 -1.00
N CYS A 52 2.67 -11.99 -1.04
CA CYS A 52 2.67 -12.81 -2.25
C CYS A 52 1.27 -13.11 -2.81
N LEU A 53 0.23 -12.95 -2.00
CA LEU A 53 -1.17 -13.14 -2.42
C LEU A 53 -1.84 -11.82 -2.81
N ARG A 54 -1.29 -10.69 -2.34
CA ARG A 54 -1.87 -9.35 -2.50
C ARG A 54 -1.31 -8.59 -3.69
N PHE A 55 -0.04 -8.85 -4.03
CA PHE A 55 0.69 -8.06 -5.03
C PHE A 55 1.31 -8.94 -6.10
N PRO A 56 1.45 -8.43 -7.34
CA PRO A 56 2.07 -9.18 -8.42
C PRO A 56 3.60 -9.28 -8.22
N PRO A 57 4.25 -10.31 -8.79
CA PRO A 57 5.66 -10.63 -8.51
C PRO A 57 6.64 -9.53 -8.94
N HIS A 58 6.30 -8.72 -9.95
CA HIS A 58 7.12 -7.59 -10.38
C HIS A 58 7.13 -6.47 -9.33
N ALA A 59 5.99 -6.15 -8.73
CA ALA A 59 5.88 -5.16 -7.65
C ALA A 59 6.67 -5.59 -6.41
N ILE A 60 6.57 -6.87 -6.02
CA ILE A 60 7.33 -7.43 -4.89
C ILE A 60 8.83 -7.32 -5.14
N ALA A 61 9.31 -7.71 -6.33
CA ALA A 61 10.72 -7.61 -6.68
C ALA A 61 11.24 -6.16 -6.65
N SER A 62 10.47 -5.20 -7.19
CA SER A 62 10.81 -3.79 -7.14
C SER A 62 10.84 -3.23 -5.71
N ALA A 63 9.88 -3.61 -4.87
CA ALA A 63 9.81 -3.17 -3.48
C ALA A 63 10.97 -3.72 -2.64
N SER A 64 11.35 -4.99 -2.83
CA SER A 64 12.51 -5.57 -2.14
C SER A 64 13.82 -4.84 -2.50
N ILE A 65 14.00 -4.45 -3.77
CA ILE A 65 15.17 -3.68 -4.19
C ILE A 65 15.15 -2.27 -3.58
N PHE A 66 14.01 -1.59 -3.61
CA PHE A 66 13.84 -0.26 -3.05
C PHE A 66 14.10 -0.23 -1.53
N LEU A 67 13.55 -1.21 -0.81
CA LEU A 67 13.77 -1.35 0.62
C LEU A 67 15.24 -1.65 0.93
N ALA A 68 15.87 -2.56 0.18
CA ALA A 68 17.28 -2.88 0.35
C ALA A 68 18.18 -1.67 0.05
N ALA A 69 17.87 -0.86 -0.97
CA ALA A 69 18.61 0.35 -1.29
C ALA A 69 18.52 1.38 -0.15
N LYS A 70 17.33 1.56 0.44
CA LYS A 70 17.12 2.43 1.60
C LYS A 70 17.89 1.98 2.83
N LEU A 71 17.89 0.68 3.12
CA LEU A 71 18.62 0.10 4.26
C LEU A 71 20.13 0.13 4.09
N LEU A 72 20.63 0.20 2.86
CA LEU A 72 22.05 0.32 2.55
C LEU A 72 22.48 1.78 2.37
N HIS A 73 21.58 2.75 2.60
CA HIS A 73 21.81 4.19 2.37
C HIS A 73 22.42 4.48 0.99
N MET A 74 21.97 3.75 -0.03
CA MET A 74 22.51 3.88 -1.38
C MET A 74 22.04 5.19 -2.01
N GLU A 75 22.92 6.19 -2.09
CA GLU A 75 22.68 7.45 -2.81
C GLU A 75 22.54 7.24 -4.33
N ASN A 76 23.06 6.12 -4.84
CA ASN A 76 23.08 5.80 -6.28
C ASN A 76 21.80 5.16 -6.81
N PHE A 77 20.70 5.10 -6.04
CA PHE A 77 19.45 4.59 -6.57
C PHE A 77 18.77 5.65 -7.44
N PRO A 78 18.70 5.47 -8.78
CA PRO A 78 18.22 6.52 -9.65
C PRO A 78 16.73 6.79 -9.40
N GLU A 79 16.39 8.00 -8.92
CA GLU A 79 15.00 8.44 -8.82
C GLU A 79 14.31 8.52 -10.20
N SER A 80 15.09 8.77 -11.25
CA SER A 80 14.64 8.75 -12.63
C SER A 80 15.64 8.01 -13.52
N LYS A 81 15.15 7.16 -14.43
CA LYS A 81 15.97 6.56 -15.49
C LYS A 81 15.59 7.24 -16.81
N GLY A 82 16.24 8.36 -17.11
CA GLY A 82 15.90 9.20 -18.26
C GLY A 82 14.74 10.13 -17.94
N SER A 83 13.67 10.09 -18.74
CA SER A 83 12.47 10.92 -18.57
C SER A 83 11.38 10.29 -17.70
N LEU A 84 11.55 9.03 -17.30
CA LEU A 84 10.54 8.25 -16.58
C LEU A 84 11.03 7.86 -15.18
N PRO A 85 10.15 7.91 -14.17
CA PRO A 85 10.46 7.39 -12.85
C PRO A 85 10.89 5.92 -12.91
N TRP A 86 11.82 5.52 -12.06
CA TRP A 86 12.36 4.15 -12.05
C TRP A 86 11.28 3.07 -11.90
N PHE A 87 10.21 3.33 -11.16
CA PHE A 87 9.10 2.40 -10.93
C PHE A 87 8.29 2.13 -12.21
N ASN A 88 8.15 3.12 -13.10
CA ASN A 88 7.46 2.95 -14.39
C ASN A 88 8.23 2.02 -15.33
N VAL A 89 9.56 1.95 -15.21
CA VAL A 89 10.39 0.99 -15.99
C VAL A 89 10.05 -0.46 -15.63
N PHE A 90 9.53 -0.69 -14.43
CA PHE A 90 9.14 -2.00 -13.92
C PHE A 90 7.63 -2.26 -13.99
N LEU A 91 6.85 -1.32 -14.56
CA LEU A 91 5.39 -1.36 -14.63
C LEU A 91 4.72 -1.46 -13.24
N CYS A 92 5.37 -0.90 -12.21
CA CYS A 92 4.89 -0.93 -10.83
C CYS A 92 4.28 0.42 -10.45
N ARG A 93 3.19 0.40 -9.69
CA ARG A 93 2.65 1.60 -9.06
C ARG A 93 3.48 1.95 -7.82
N LYS A 94 3.66 3.24 -7.56
CA LYS A 94 4.46 3.71 -6.42
C LYS A 94 3.78 3.35 -5.09
N GLU A 95 2.46 3.42 -5.08
CA GLU A 95 1.61 3.13 -3.92
C GLU A 95 1.79 1.67 -3.46
N ASP A 96 1.82 0.73 -4.42
CA ASP A 96 2.03 -0.69 -4.15
C ASP A 96 3.42 -0.93 -3.55
N ILE A 97 4.45 -0.27 -4.10
CA ILE A 97 5.82 -0.40 -3.61
C ILE A 97 5.93 0.09 -2.16
N GLU A 98 5.39 1.27 -1.88
CA GLU A 98 5.40 1.84 -0.54
C GLU A 98 4.61 0.99 0.46
N GLU A 99 3.47 0.43 0.04
CA GLU A 99 2.68 -0.46 0.90
C GLU A 99 3.42 -1.76 1.21
N ILE A 100 4.04 -2.40 0.21
CA ILE A 100 4.85 -3.59 0.41
C ILE A 100 6.00 -3.30 1.39
N CYS A 101 6.69 -2.15 1.22
CA CYS A 101 7.75 -1.75 2.13
C CYS A 101 7.25 -1.52 3.56
N ARG A 102 6.08 -0.89 3.72
CA ARG A 102 5.44 -0.69 5.02
C ARG A 102 5.16 -2.03 5.70
N LEU A 103 4.56 -2.99 5.00
CA LEU A 103 4.24 -4.32 5.51
C LEU A 103 5.49 -5.13 5.88
N LEU A 104 6.53 -5.07 5.06
CA LEU A 104 7.80 -5.75 5.33
C LEU A 104 8.50 -5.19 6.56
N LEU A 105 8.52 -3.87 6.70
CA LEU A 105 9.12 -3.24 7.87
C LEU A 105 8.34 -3.57 9.16
N ASP A 106 7.00 -3.65 9.10
CA ASP A 106 6.20 -4.13 10.23
C ASP A 106 6.58 -5.56 10.61
N HIS A 107 6.74 -6.43 9.62
CA HIS A 107 7.19 -7.81 9.84
C HIS A 107 8.58 -7.85 10.48
N PHE A 108 9.53 -7.05 9.99
CA PHE A 108 10.88 -6.98 10.55
C PHE A 108 10.89 -6.49 12.00
N ILE A 109 10.13 -5.44 12.32
CA ILE A 109 10.01 -4.92 13.69
C ILE A 109 9.42 -5.98 14.62
N ALA A 110 8.39 -6.70 14.18
CA ALA A 110 7.80 -7.79 14.96
C ALA A 110 8.81 -8.93 15.19
N GLU A 111 9.54 -9.36 14.17
CA GLU A 111 10.52 -10.45 14.25
C GLU A 111 11.74 -10.07 15.10
N THR A 112 12.15 -8.80 15.10
CA THR A 112 13.31 -8.29 15.85
C THR A 112 12.95 -7.76 17.25
N SER A 113 11.66 -7.69 17.60
CA SER A 113 11.20 -7.24 18.92
C SER A 113 11.75 -8.05 20.10
N SER A 114 12.18 -9.29 19.86
CA SER A 114 12.86 -10.13 20.86
C SER A 114 14.35 -9.81 21.04
N ASN A 115 14.97 -9.09 20.10
CA ASN A 115 16.38 -8.70 20.07
C ASN A 115 16.51 -7.17 19.94
N GLN A 116 15.94 -6.43 20.90
CA GLN A 116 15.79 -4.97 20.84
C GLN A 116 17.11 -4.19 20.76
N ASP A 117 18.23 -4.82 21.15
CA ASP A 117 19.56 -4.22 21.14
C ASP A 117 20.24 -4.25 19.76
N ASP A 118 19.61 -4.86 18.74
CA ASP A 118 20.15 -4.86 17.38
C ASP A 118 20.09 -3.43 16.78
N PRO A 119 21.22 -2.84 16.36
CA PRO A 119 21.25 -1.55 15.66
C PRO A 119 20.32 -1.49 14.44
N MET A 120 20.04 -2.63 13.80
CA MET A 120 19.15 -2.71 12.66
C MET A 120 17.67 -2.48 13.04
N TYR A 121 17.24 -2.82 14.27
CA TYR A 121 15.88 -2.56 14.74
C TYR A 121 15.56 -1.06 14.72
N GLN A 122 16.48 -0.25 15.22
CA GLN A 122 16.34 1.20 15.26
C GLN A 122 16.22 1.79 13.84
N GLU A 123 16.97 1.24 12.89
CA GLU A 123 16.91 1.66 11.49
C GLU A 123 15.57 1.28 10.83
N TYR A 124 15.03 0.08 11.11
CA TYR A 124 13.71 -0.32 10.62
C TYR A 124 12.59 0.60 11.15
N VAL A 125 12.62 0.93 12.44
CA VAL A 125 11.65 1.84 13.07
C VAL A 125 11.76 3.23 12.46
N ARG A 126 12.97 3.75 12.29
CA ARG A 126 13.21 5.05 11.65
C ARG A 126 12.66 5.08 10.23
N LEU A 127 12.91 4.03 9.46
CA LEU A 127 12.44 3.94 8.08
C LEU A 127 10.91 3.83 7.99
N ARG A 128 10.26 3.13 8.92
CA ARG A 128 8.79 3.10 9.04
C ARG A 128 8.20 4.47 9.25
N ILE A 129 8.74 5.22 10.21
CA ILE A 129 8.26 6.57 10.52
C ILE A 129 8.43 7.48 9.30
N SER A 130 9.57 7.39 8.62
CA SER A 130 9.84 8.16 7.41
C SER A 130 8.87 7.87 6.25
N LEU A 131 8.39 6.63 6.12
CA LEU A 131 7.43 6.27 5.08
C LEU A 131 6.00 6.71 5.42
N ASN A 132 5.65 6.74 6.72
CA ASN A 132 4.34 7.17 7.18
C ASN A 132 4.15 8.69 7.11
N SER A 133 5.19 9.48 7.38
CA SER A 133 5.10 10.95 7.26
C SER A 133 4.84 11.41 5.81
N ALA A 134 5.35 10.66 4.82
CA ALA A 134 5.11 10.92 3.40
C ALA A 134 3.63 10.70 2.99
N SER A 135 2.90 9.80 3.66
CA SER A 135 1.47 9.54 3.40
C SER A 135 0.59 10.68 3.92
N THR A 136 0.98 11.31 5.04
CA THR A 136 0.32 12.49 5.59
C THR A 136 0.45 13.71 4.66
N LEU A 137 1.60 13.86 4.00
CA LEU A 137 1.83 14.93 3.02
C LEU A 137 0.98 14.77 1.74
N GLN A 138 0.80 13.53 1.25
CA GLN A 138 -0.09 13.26 0.10
C GLN A 138 -1.57 13.54 0.43
N THR A 139 -1.98 13.34 1.69
CA THR A 139 -3.32 13.73 2.18
C THR A 139 -3.49 15.27 2.18
N GLN A 140 -2.39 16.01 2.41
CA GLN A 140 -2.37 17.48 2.36
C GLN A 140 -2.24 18.06 0.93
N GLU A 141 -1.66 17.35 -0.04
CA GLU A 141 -1.63 17.79 -1.44
C GLU A 141 -2.92 17.48 -2.20
N ASN A 142 -3.60 16.36 -1.91
CA ASN A 142 -4.96 16.11 -2.42
C ASN A 142 -5.99 17.13 -1.91
N SER A 143 -5.72 17.81 -0.79
CA SER A 143 -6.53 18.94 -0.30
C SER A 143 -6.10 20.31 -0.88
N LYS A 144 -4.97 20.41 -1.59
CA LYS A 144 -4.54 21.63 -2.31
C LYS A 144 -4.97 21.65 -3.78
N ALA A 145 -5.29 20.49 -4.37
CA ALA A 145 -5.80 20.38 -5.74
C ALA A 145 -7.32 20.69 -5.86
N THR A 146 -8.02 20.91 -4.75
CA THR A 146 -9.42 21.35 -4.70
C THR A 146 -9.55 22.70 -4.01
N ASN A 147 -8.86 23.72 -4.53
CA ASN A 147 -9.19 25.10 -4.22
C ASN A 147 -10.48 25.51 -4.94
N GLY A 148 -11.58 24.99 -4.39
CA GLY A 148 -12.97 25.25 -4.74
C GLY A 148 -13.83 24.81 -3.56
N ALA A 149 -13.56 25.41 -2.40
CA ALA A 149 -14.32 25.37 -1.15
C ALA A 149 -15.27 24.17 -0.92
N GLU A 150 -14.78 23.13 -0.24
CA GLU A 150 -15.59 22.46 0.77
C GLU A 150 -14.68 21.86 1.87
N VAL A 151 -14.73 22.49 3.04
CA VAL A 151 -14.08 21.98 4.25
C VAL A 151 -14.72 20.64 4.57
N VAL A 152 -14.03 19.52 4.31
CA VAL A 152 -14.49 18.20 4.75
C VAL A 152 -14.40 18.16 6.27
N ARG A 153 -15.52 18.54 6.91
CA ARG A 153 -15.71 18.38 8.35
C ARG A 153 -15.86 16.88 8.61
N PRO A 154 -15.19 16.32 9.63
CA PRO A 154 -15.53 14.98 10.08
C PRO A 154 -17.02 14.99 10.44
N LEU A 155 -17.81 14.12 9.80
CA LEU A 155 -19.27 14.06 9.97
C LEU A 155 -19.68 13.69 11.41
N ILE A 156 -18.73 13.32 12.26
CA ILE A 156 -18.96 12.96 13.65
C ILE A 156 -17.96 13.73 14.51
N GLN A 157 -18.47 14.69 15.28
CA GLN A 157 -17.73 15.31 16.38
C GLN A 157 -17.95 14.47 17.65
N PRO A 158 -16.92 14.26 18.49
CA PRO A 158 -17.11 13.65 19.80
C PRO A 158 -18.07 14.53 20.61
N ILE A 159 -19.24 13.99 20.97
CA ILE A 159 -20.19 14.69 21.82
C ILE A 159 -19.68 14.53 23.26
N GLU A 160 -19.19 15.61 23.86
CA GLU A 160 -19.00 15.69 25.32
C GLU A 160 -20.39 15.67 25.98
N GLY A 161 -20.87 14.47 26.30
CA GLY A 161 -22.14 14.28 26.98
C GLY A 161 -22.11 12.97 27.73
N GLU A 162 -22.56 13.00 28.99
CA GLU A 162 -22.61 11.82 29.86
C GLU A 162 -23.27 10.61 29.19
N PRO A 163 -22.82 9.38 29.52
CA PRO A 163 -23.21 8.16 28.81
C PRO A 163 -24.69 7.84 29.06
N LYS A 164 -25.57 8.29 28.16
CA LYS A 164 -26.97 7.89 28.15
C LYS A 164 -27.09 6.54 27.44
N HIS A 165 -27.52 5.53 28.21
CA HIS A 165 -27.87 4.20 27.72
C HIS A 165 -29.00 4.31 26.68
N TYR A 166 -28.77 3.86 25.46
CA TYR A 166 -29.84 3.74 24.46
C TYR A 166 -29.93 2.30 23.94
N THR A 167 -31.05 1.65 24.22
CA THR A 167 -31.45 0.40 23.55
C THR A 167 -32.08 0.77 22.21
N ILE A 168 -31.43 0.42 21.10
CA ILE A 168 -31.95 0.66 19.75
C ILE A 168 -33.14 -0.26 19.50
N ARG A 169 -34.31 0.31 19.23
CA ARG A 169 -35.51 -0.42 18.77
C ARG A 169 -35.71 -0.10 17.29
N TYR A 170 -35.53 -1.08 16.42
CA TYR A 170 -35.75 -0.91 14.97
C TYR A 170 -37.24 -0.89 14.66
N THR A 171 -37.69 0.10 13.89
CA THR A 171 -39.00 0.08 13.23
C THR A 171 -38.77 0.21 11.73
N PHE A 172 -39.32 -0.72 10.96
CA PHE A 172 -39.34 -0.66 9.50
C PHE A 172 -40.68 -0.04 9.07
N GLY A 173 -40.64 1.09 8.37
CA GLY A 173 -41.81 1.83 7.90
C GLY A 173 -41.72 2.10 6.38
N SER A 174 -42.84 1.87 5.71
CA SER A 174 -43.06 1.60 4.28
C SER A 174 -42.95 2.77 3.27
N MET A 175 -42.60 2.43 2.02
CA MET A 175 -42.97 3.08 0.74
C MET A 175 -44.49 3.40 0.69
N SER A 176 -45.09 4.46 0.10
CA SER A 176 -44.82 5.39 -1.04
C SER A 176 -45.76 6.64 -0.88
N PRO A 177 -46.22 7.36 -1.93
CA PRO A 177 -45.56 8.38 -2.80
C PRO A 177 -46.36 9.72 -2.88
N GLN A 178 -45.77 10.89 -3.24
CA GLN A 178 -46.56 12.01 -3.82
C GLN A 178 -45.81 12.88 -4.84
N HIS A 179 -46.53 13.11 -5.94
CA HIS A 179 -46.31 13.92 -7.15
C HIS A 179 -45.93 15.39 -6.91
N LYS A 180 -45.23 16.00 -7.89
CA LYS A 180 -45.38 17.43 -8.22
C LYS A 180 -45.45 17.64 -9.73
N ILE A 181 -46.51 18.34 -10.14
CA ILE A 181 -46.87 18.74 -11.51
C ILE A 181 -45.98 19.93 -11.91
N ILE A 182 -45.48 19.93 -13.15
CA ILE A 182 -44.75 21.06 -13.75
C ILE A 182 -45.73 21.75 -14.72
N GLU A 183 -46.14 22.97 -14.38
CA GLU A 183 -46.76 23.90 -15.33
C GLU A 183 -45.66 24.78 -15.93
N GLU A 184 -45.41 24.66 -17.23
CA GLU A 184 -44.75 25.70 -18.02
C GLU A 184 -45.77 26.29 -19.00
N THR A 185 -46.18 27.51 -18.70
CA THR A 185 -46.88 28.39 -19.63
C THR A 185 -45.86 29.01 -20.59
N ASN A 186 -45.99 28.76 -21.89
CA ASN A 186 -45.48 29.67 -22.90
C ASN A 186 -46.51 29.84 -24.01
N GLY A 187 -47.09 31.05 -24.07
CA GLY A 187 -48.05 31.45 -25.08
C GLY A 187 -47.42 32.33 -26.16
N ILE A 188 -47.55 31.85 -27.41
CA ILE A 188 -48.07 32.55 -28.59
C ILE A 188 -47.34 33.83 -29.07
N LYS A 189 -46.58 33.72 -30.18
CA LYS A 189 -47.01 34.08 -31.56
C LYS A 189 -45.91 33.78 -32.57
#